data_AF-A0A2D7BTB1-F1
#
_entry.id   AF-A0A2D7BTB1-F1
#
_cell.length_a   1.000
_cell.length_b   1.000
_cell.length_c   1.000
_cell.angle_alpha   90.00
_cell.angle_beta   90.00
_cell.angle_gamma   90.00
#
_symmetry.space_group_name_H-M   'P 1'
#
loop_
_entity.id
_entity.type
_entity.pdbx_description
1 polymer ?
#
loop_
_entity_poly.entity_id
_entity_poly.type
_entity_poly.pdbx_seq_one_letter_code
_entity_poly.pdbx_strand_id
1 'polypeptide(L)'
;MKLLILGCSFSAGHYTWAQLGITNFEPDEFSNEKLHQDYCWYDELGINYTAYAHPGGGLMAYCQCLSKIDLSKYSHIIIQETFEPRIVIQQELLYEQGQRHNVHLWRIQNIFHNKLGGLHNQSSQLATRYQFTWQDTMNSWFYEMNEKKPGWDMLANACASHLDTLAERTGLPTYAYSFTGIKYPYKYIKYLNVQSATEKLFYKKDVHFVHFNRNGNRILGQMIKKGLDNVL
;
A
#
# COMPACT_ATOMS: atom_id res chain seq x y z
N MET A 1 14.57 -18.02 -3.15
CA MET A 1 13.71 -17.17 -2.29
C MET A 1 12.56 -16.63 -3.14
N LYS A 2 11.32 -16.66 -2.65
CA LYS A 2 10.19 -15.99 -3.29
C LYS A 2 9.52 -15.03 -2.30
N LEU A 3 9.39 -13.78 -2.72
CA LEU A 3 8.90 -12.68 -1.90
C LEU A 3 7.44 -12.36 -2.24
N LEU A 4 6.60 -12.18 -1.23
CA LEU A 4 5.30 -11.55 -1.37
C LEU A 4 5.43 -10.06 -1.03
N ILE A 5 4.89 -9.19 -1.87
CA ILE A 5 4.86 -7.74 -1.63
C ILE A 5 3.41 -7.29 -1.53
N LEU A 6 3.04 -6.68 -0.41
CA LEU A 6 1.77 -5.99 -0.21
C LEU A 6 2.05 -4.50 -0.17
N GLY A 7 1.53 -3.75 -1.12
CA GLY A 7 1.74 -2.29 -1.14
C GLY A 7 0.55 -1.54 -1.67
N CYS A 8 0.63 -0.21 -1.63
CA CYS A 8 -0.38 0.67 -2.21
C CYS A 8 -0.01 1.04 -3.65
N SER A 9 -0.49 2.19 -4.16
CA SER A 9 -0.21 2.64 -5.53
C SER A 9 1.28 2.82 -5.82
N PHE A 10 2.11 3.16 -4.82
CA PHE A 10 3.56 3.24 -5.01
C PHE A 10 4.23 1.90 -5.34
N SER A 11 3.53 0.77 -5.15
CA SER A 11 4.01 -0.56 -5.52
C SER A 11 3.42 -1.07 -6.85
N ALA A 12 2.56 -0.28 -7.51
CA ALA A 12 1.95 -0.65 -8.78
C ALA A 12 2.90 -0.54 -9.98
N GLY A 13 3.87 0.38 -9.89
CA GLY A 13 4.79 0.74 -10.96
C GLY A 13 5.40 2.11 -10.71
N HIS A 14 5.95 2.72 -11.75
CA HIS A 14 6.35 4.13 -11.74
C HIS A 14 5.37 4.97 -12.54
N TYR A 15 5.36 6.27 -12.27
CA TYR A 15 4.40 7.18 -12.84
C TYR A 15 5.09 8.30 -13.61
N THR A 16 4.53 8.65 -14.75
CA THR A 16 4.93 9.85 -15.51
C THR A 16 3.76 10.80 -15.58
N TRP A 17 4.06 12.09 -15.49
CA TRP A 17 3.09 13.12 -15.82
C TRP A 17 3.13 13.40 -17.32
N ALA A 18 1.98 13.44 -17.98
CA ALA A 18 1.93 14.05 -19.30
C ALA A 18 2.25 15.55 -19.15
N GLN A 19 3.41 15.99 -19.65
CA GLN A 19 3.71 17.42 -19.78
C GLN A 19 2.70 18.02 -20.75
N LEU A 20 1.59 18.54 -20.24
CA LEU A 20 0.88 19.60 -20.93
C LEU A 20 1.63 20.89 -20.57
N GLY A 21 1.98 21.70 -21.57
CA GLY A 21 2.66 22.98 -21.39
C GLY A 21 1.79 24.05 -20.71
N ILE A 22 1.16 23.70 -19.60
CA ILE A 22 0.20 24.49 -18.85
C ILE A 22 0.91 25.02 -17.62
N THR A 23 0.97 26.35 -17.51
CA THR A 23 1.69 27.07 -16.45
C THR A 23 0.83 27.32 -15.20
N ASN A 24 -0.44 26.89 -15.19
CA ASN A 24 -1.39 27.14 -14.11
C ASN A 24 -2.02 25.82 -13.66
N PHE A 25 -1.76 25.44 -12.40
CA PHE A 25 -2.25 24.23 -11.76
C PHE A 25 -3.76 24.34 -11.48
N GLU A 26 -4.59 23.66 -12.25
CA GLU A 26 -6.02 23.50 -11.97
C GLU A 26 -6.29 22.16 -11.21
N PRO A 27 -7.29 22.08 -10.31
CA PRO A 27 -7.53 20.91 -9.44
C PRO A 27 -7.84 19.58 -10.16
N ASP A 28 -8.23 19.61 -11.44
CA ASP A 28 -8.61 18.43 -12.25
C ASP A 28 -7.41 17.68 -12.87
N GLU A 29 -6.19 18.08 -12.52
CA GLU A 29 -4.94 17.63 -13.10
C GLU A 29 -4.50 16.19 -12.74
N PHE A 30 -5.10 15.55 -11.72
CA PHE A 30 -4.85 14.12 -11.40
C PHE A 30 -5.13 13.16 -12.58
N SER A 31 -5.86 13.61 -13.60
CA SER A 31 -6.22 12.86 -14.80
C SER A 31 -5.05 12.59 -15.77
N ASN A 32 -3.89 13.23 -15.58
CA ASN A 32 -2.76 13.16 -16.51
C ASN A 32 -1.63 12.21 -16.06
N GLU A 33 -1.79 11.55 -14.92
CA GLU A 33 -0.83 10.56 -14.46
C GLU A 33 -0.93 9.27 -15.27
N LYS A 34 0.21 8.78 -15.78
CA LYS A 34 0.30 7.49 -16.45
C LYS A 34 1.11 6.51 -15.62
N LEU A 35 0.49 5.38 -15.28
CA LEU A 35 1.15 4.24 -14.66
C LEU A 35 1.93 3.44 -15.71
N HIS A 36 3.19 3.16 -15.41
CA HIS A 36 4.07 2.29 -16.17
C HIS A 36 4.56 1.16 -15.27
N GLN A 37 4.42 -0.07 -15.73
CA GLN A 37 4.78 -1.24 -14.94
C GLN A 37 6.09 -1.89 -15.40
N ASP A 38 6.78 -1.32 -16.39
CA ASP A 38 8.09 -1.82 -16.86
C ASP A 38 9.18 -1.73 -15.79
N TYR A 39 8.94 -0.96 -14.71
CA TYR A 39 9.87 -0.82 -13.60
C TYR A 39 9.17 -0.48 -12.28
N CYS A 40 9.53 -1.20 -11.22
CA CYS A 40 9.02 -1.04 -9.87
C CYS A 40 10.17 -0.95 -8.87
N TRP A 41 9.95 -0.38 -7.69
CA TRP A 41 11.01 -0.27 -6.66
C TRP A 41 11.58 -1.63 -6.25
N TYR A 42 10.74 -2.68 -6.27
CA TYR A 42 11.17 -4.02 -5.89
C TYR A 42 12.01 -4.74 -6.93
N ASP A 43 12.16 -4.18 -8.13
CA ASP A 43 13.10 -4.72 -9.13
C ASP A 43 14.56 -4.55 -8.68
N GLU A 44 14.86 -3.53 -7.85
CA GLU A 44 16.19 -3.33 -7.27
C GLU A 44 16.58 -4.42 -6.26
N LEU A 45 15.62 -5.20 -5.75
CA LEU A 45 15.89 -6.24 -4.75
C LEU A 45 16.64 -7.44 -5.34
N GLY A 46 16.55 -7.68 -6.65
CA GLY A 46 17.15 -8.84 -7.30
C GLY A 46 16.56 -10.19 -6.85
N ILE A 47 15.32 -10.19 -6.34
CA ILE A 47 14.65 -11.36 -5.75
C ILE A 47 13.37 -11.66 -6.52
N ASN A 48 13.05 -12.95 -6.75
CA ASN A 48 11.77 -13.34 -7.35
C ASN A 48 10.61 -12.93 -6.45
N TYR A 49 9.61 -12.24 -6.99
CA TYR A 49 8.48 -11.73 -6.22
C TYR A 49 7.13 -11.95 -6.90
N THR A 50 6.08 -11.89 -6.08
CA THR A 50 4.71 -11.57 -6.49
C THR A 50 4.27 -10.33 -5.72
N ALA A 51 3.80 -9.31 -6.43
CA ALA A 51 3.35 -8.06 -5.83
C ALA A 51 1.84 -7.90 -5.98
N TYR A 52 1.17 -7.57 -4.87
CA TYR A 52 -0.23 -7.13 -4.85
C TYR A 52 -0.25 -5.65 -4.48
N ALA A 53 -0.49 -4.81 -5.48
CA ALA A 53 -0.56 -3.38 -5.33
C ALA A 53 -2.03 -2.95 -5.18
N HIS A 54 -2.29 -2.15 -4.15
CA HIS A 54 -3.61 -1.70 -3.75
C HIS A 54 -3.69 -0.17 -3.87
N PRO A 55 -3.86 0.41 -5.07
CA PRO A 55 -4.03 1.85 -5.20
C PRO A 55 -5.13 2.38 -4.27
N GLY A 56 -4.82 3.40 -3.46
CA GLY A 56 -5.74 3.90 -2.44
C GLY A 56 -5.93 2.98 -1.22
N GLY A 57 -5.46 1.74 -1.24
CA GLY A 57 -5.54 0.77 -0.15
C GLY A 57 -4.51 0.99 0.97
N GLY A 58 -4.61 0.15 1.99
CA GLY A 58 -3.76 0.15 3.18
C GLY A 58 -3.94 -1.16 3.96
N LEU A 59 -3.76 -1.12 5.28
CA LEU A 59 -3.73 -2.32 6.11
C LEU A 59 -4.95 -3.23 5.95
N MET A 60 -6.16 -2.66 5.85
CA MET A 60 -7.37 -3.45 5.64
C MET A 60 -7.33 -4.23 4.32
N ALA A 61 -6.89 -3.58 3.23
CA ALA A 61 -6.74 -4.24 1.94
C ALA A 61 -5.69 -5.35 1.99
N TYR A 62 -4.63 -5.17 2.79
CA TYR A 62 -3.59 -6.17 2.99
C TYR A 62 -4.13 -7.39 3.75
N CYS A 63 -4.91 -7.19 4.81
CA CYS A 63 -5.60 -8.27 5.52
C CYS A 63 -6.53 -9.05 4.58
N GLN A 64 -7.34 -8.34 3.80
CA GLN A 64 -8.24 -8.93 2.82
C GLN A 64 -7.47 -9.77 1.78
N CYS A 65 -6.39 -9.23 1.21
CA CYS A 65 -5.50 -9.94 0.28
C CYS A 65 -4.96 -11.25 0.89
N LEU A 66 -4.41 -11.17 2.10
CA LEU A 66 -3.80 -12.32 2.79
C LEU A 66 -4.79 -13.45 3.08
N SER A 67 -6.07 -13.14 3.23
CA SER A 67 -7.14 -14.15 3.41
C SER A 67 -7.41 -15.00 2.16
N LYS A 68 -6.94 -14.58 0.98
CA LYS A 68 -7.23 -15.23 -0.31
C LYS A 68 -6.03 -15.85 -1.00
N ILE A 69 -4.82 -15.48 -0.60
CA ILE A 69 -3.61 -15.97 -1.25
C ILE A 69 -3.03 -17.18 -0.51
N ASP A 70 -2.46 -18.09 -1.28
CA ASP A 70 -1.73 -19.24 -0.75
C ASP A 70 -0.32 -18.80 -0.32
N LEU A 71 -0.12 -18.67 0.99
CA LEU A 71 1.14 -18.20 1.58
C LEU A 71 2.28 -19.22 1.50
N SER A 72 1.98 -20.50 1.31
CA SER A 72 3.00 -21.57 1.25
C SER A 72 3.96 -21.41 0.07
N LYS A 73 3.58 -20.60 -0.93
CA LYS A 73 4.38 -20.27 -2.11
C LYS A 73 5.49 -19.27 -1.83
N TYR A 74 5.48 -18.62 -0.67
CA TYR A 74 6.40 -17.54 -0.34
C TYR A 74 7.28 -17.93 0.82
N SER A 75 8.45 -17.32 0.83
CA SER A 75 9.44 -17.46 1.91
C SER A 75 9.49 -16.24 2.82
N HIS A 76 9.05 -15.08 2.30
CA HIS A 76 9.15 -13.78 2.96
C HIS A 76 7.98 -12.90 2.54
N ILE A 77 7.60 -11.96 3.40
CA ILE A 77 6.57 -10.95 3.10
C ILE A 77 7.16 -9.56 3.36
N ILE A 78 6.92 -8.62 2.44
CA ILE A 78 7.14 -7.18 2.68
C ILE A 78 5.80 -6.45 2.60
N ILE A 79 5.53 -5.68 3.64
CA ILE A 79 4.39 -4.77 3.73
C ILE A 79 4.91 -3.34 3.53
N GLN A 80 4.41 -2.67 2.50
CA GLN A 80 4.64 -1.25 2.29
C GLN A 80 3.49 -0.45 2.90
N GLU A 81 3.77 0.23 4.01
CA GLU A 81 2.83 1.13 4.68
C GLU A 81 2.90 2.54 4.08
N THR A 82 1.75 3.21 4.01
CA THR A 82 1.59 4.54 3.42
C THR A 82 1.45 5.64 4.50
N PHE A 83 1.20 6.89 4.13
CA PHE A 83 1.23 8.06 5.03
C PHE A 83 0.21 8.04 6.15
N GLU A 84 -0.94 7.43 5.92
CA GLU A 84 -2.08 7.47 6.83
C GLU A 84 -2.72 6.08 6.87
N PRO A 85 -3.38 5.72 7.98
CA PRO A 85 -4.18 4.51 8.02
C PRO A 85 -5.30 4.62 6.97
N ARG A 86 -5.21 3.80 5.92
CA ARG A 86 -6.26 3.70 4.90
C ARG A 86 -7.08 2.45 5.15
N ILE A 87 -8.34 2.65 5.49
CA ILE A 87 -9.33 1.58 5.63
C ILE A 87 -10.17 1.58 4.37
N VAL A 88 -9.81 0.70 3.45
CA VAL A 88 -10.55 0.46 2.21
C VAL A 88 -10.97 -0.99 2.18
N ILE A 89 -12.27 -1.22 2.04
CA ILE A 89 -12.87 -2.55 1.96
C ILE A 89 -13.42 -2.73 0.55
N GLN A 90 -13.13 -3.89 -0.03
CA GLN A 90 -13.85 -4.38 -1.20
C GLN A 90 -14.77 -5.54 -0.85
N GLN A 91 -15.92 -5.57 -1.51
CA GLN A 91 -16.85 -6.69 -1.46
C GLN A 91 -16.28 -7.90 -2.21
N GLU A 92 -15.60 -7.68 -3.34
CA GLU A 92 -14.93 -8.71 -4.12
C GLU A 92 -13.47 -8.31 -4.32
N LEU A 93 -12.53 -9.15 -3.88
CA LEU A 93 -11.10 -8.93 -4.10
C LEU A 93 -10.72 -9.31 -5.52
N LEU A 94 -10.95 -8.37 -6.43
CA LEU A 94 -10.62 -8.55 -7.84
C LEU A 94 -9.25 -7.93 -8.12
N TYR A 95 -8.36 -8.76 -8.66
CA TYR A 95 -7.08 -8.32 -9.17
C TYR A 95 -7.06 -8.44 -10.68
N GLU A 96 -6.69 -7.35 -11.34
CA GLU A 96 -6.27 -7.40 -12.73
C GLU A 96 -4.78 -7.76 -12.74
N GLN A 97 -4.41 -8.72 -13.58
CA GLN A 97 -3.01 -8.94 -13.88
C GLN A 97 -2.51 -7.69 -14.60
N GLY A 98 -1.47 -7.05 -14.05
CA GLY A 98 -0.84 -5.90 -14.71
C GLY A 98 -0.18 -6.30 -16.02
N GLN A 99 0.54 -5.37 -16.65
CA GLN A 99 1.41 -5.67 -17.79
C GLN A 99 2.45 -6.77 -17.48
N ARG A 100 2.73 -6.98 -16.19
CA ARG A 100 3.61 -8.03 -15.67
C ARG A 100 2.80 -9.12 -14.97
N HIS A 101 3.12 -10.37 -15.27
CA HIS A 101 2.40 -11.54 -14.75
C HIS A 101 2.50 -11.73 -13.24
N ASN A 102 3.51 -11.14 -12.61
CA ASN A 102 3.77 -11.23 -11.18
C ASN A 102 3.37 -9.96 -10.42
N VAL A 103 2.69 -9.01 -11.08
CA VAL A 103 2.16 -7.80 -10.47
C VAL A 103 0.63 -7.79 -10.62
N HIS A 104 -0.06 -7.88 -9.49
CA HIS A 104 -1.50 -7.89 -9.39
C HIS A 104 -1.98 -6.52 -8.93
N LEU A 105 -2.75 -5.86 -9.79
CA LEU A 105 -3.32 -4.55 -9.49
C LEU A 105 -4.73 -4.72 -8.96
N TRP A 106 -4.95 -4.12 -7.80
CA TRP A 106 -6.27 -4.11 -7.19
C TRP A 106 -7.23 -3.26 -8.02
N ARG A 107 -8.32 -3.87 -8.49
CA ARG A 107 -9.29 -3.19 -9.35
C ARG A 107 -10.21 -2.33 -8.50
N ILE A 108 -10.08 -1.00 -8.59
CA ILE A 108 -10.99 -0.06 -7.92
C ILE A 108 -12.32 0.01 -8.70
N GLN A 109 -13.18 -1.00 -8.54
CA GLN A 109 -14.53 -0.95 -9.11
C GLN A 109 -15.63 -0.90 -8.06
N ASN A 110 -15.40 -1.45 -6.86
CA ASN A 110 -16.38 -1.52 -5.79
C ASN A 110 -15.77 -1.14 -4.43
N ILE A 111 -15.24 0.09 -4.31
CA ILE A 111 -14.77 0.60 -3.01
C ILE A 111 -15.99 1.01 -2.18
N PHE A 112 -16.16 0.39 -1.01
CA PHE A 112 -17.27 0.70 -0.08
C PHE A 112 -16.97 1.90 0.84
N HIS A 113 -15.70 2.21 1.06
CA HIS A 113 -15.28 3.41 1.81
C HIS A 113 -13.81 3.73 1.54
N ASN A 114 -13.51 4.99 1.30
CA ASN A 114 -12.15 5.51 1.37
C ASN A 114 -12.19 6.81 2.18
N LYS A 115 -11.65 6.79 3.39
CA LYS A 115 -11.45 7.99 4.19
C LYS A 115 -9.99 8.06 4.60
N LEU A 116 -9.29 9.07 4.10
CA LEU A 116 -7.91 9.36 4.44
C LEU A 116 -7.88 10.15 5.76
N GLY A 117 -6.98 9.75 6.66
CA GLY A 117 -6.98 10.15 8.06
C GLY A 117 -6.23 11.45 8.40
N GLY A 118 -5.72 12.24 7.44
CA GLY A 118 -4.82 13.35 7.79
C GLY A 118 -4.68 14.51 6.79
N LEU A 119 -3.65 15.34 7.05
CA LEU A 119 -3.45 16.69 6.50
C LEU A 119 -3.24 16.75 4.97
N HIS A 120 -2.96 15.60 4.31
CA HIS A 120 -2.81 15.52 2.85
C HIS A 120 -4.16 15.40 2.09
N ASN A 121 -5.27 15.65 2.79
CA ASN A 121 -6.65 15.55 2.28
C ASN A 121 -7.02 16.48 1.11
N GLN A 122 -6.18 17.44 0.70
CA GLN A 122 -6.51 18.32 -0.43
C GLN A 122 -6.30 17.69 -1.81
N SER A 123 -5.55 16.59 -1.91
CA SER A 123 -5.21 15.94 -3.20
C SER A 123 -6.02 14.68 -3.53
N SER A 124 -7.08 14.35 -2.77
CA SER A 124 -7.83 13.10 -2.96
C SER A 124 -9.34 13.32 -3.07
N GLN A 125 -9.78 14.17 -4.00
CA GLN A 125 -11.19 14.27 -4.40
C GLN A 125 -11.68 13.05 -5.22
N LEU A 126 -10.84 12.03 -5.43
CA LEU A 126 -11.25 10.78 -6.10
C LEU A 126 -12.08 9.84 -5.20
N ALA A 127 -12.20 10.12 -3.89
CA ALA A 127 -12.91 9.26 -2.94
C ALA A 127 -14.45 9.51 -2.87
N THR A 128 -14.98 10.50 -3.57
CA THR A 128 -16.38 10.96 -3.41
C THR A 128 -17.42 10.27 -4.29
N ARG A 129 -17.06 9.30 -5.15
CA ARG A 129 -18.02 8.71 -6.12
C ARG A 129 -18.79 7.47 -5.66
N TYR A 130 -18.48 6.87 -4.51
CA TYR A 130 -19.09 5.59 -4.12
C TYR A 130 -19.54 5.61 -2.65
N GLN A 131 -20.61 6.35 -2.37
CA GLN A 131 -21.34 6.30 -1.10
C GLN A 131 -22.64 5.51 -1.29
N PHE A 132 -22.63 4.17 -1.23
CA PHE A 132 -23.88 3.42 -1.00
C PHE A 132 -23.69 2.11 -0.21
N THR A 133 -24.65 1.91 0.70
CA THR A 133 -25.03 0.73 1.51
C THR A 133 -23.93 0.09 2.38
N TRP A 134 -23.79 0.68 3.57
CA TRP A 134 -22.71 0.50 4.55
C TRP A 134 -23.11 -0.29 5.81
N GLN A 135 -24.37 -0.69 5.96
CA GLN A 135 -24.90 -1.08 7.27
C GLN A 135 -24.63 -2.55 7.63
N ASP A 136 -24.81 -3.50 6.73
CA ASP A 136 -24.92 -4.92 7.13
C ASP A 136 -23.58 -5.64 7.23
N THR A 137 -22.64 -5.40 6.30
CA THR A 137 -21.32 -6.06 6.30
C THR A 137 -20.44 -5.57 7.46
N MET A 138 -20.48 -4.27 7.73
CA MET A 138 -19.76 -3.67 8.87
C MET A 138 -20.33 -4.14 10.20
N ASN A 139 -21.65 -4.29 10.32
CA ASN A 139 -22.25 -4.82 11.53
C ASN A 139 -21.72 -6.21 11.86
N SER A 140 -21.52 -7.11 10.89
CA SER A 140 -20.94 -8.44 11.16
C SER A 140 -19.51 -8.40 11.71
N TRP A 141 -18.63 -7.56 11.13
CA TRP A 141 -17.24 -7.41 11.58
C TRP A 141 -17.12 -6.58 12.88
N PHE A 142 -18.01 -5.61 13.11
CA PHE A 142 -18.05 -4.81 14.34
C PHE A 142 -18.74 -5.51 15.50
N TYR A 143 -19.72 -6.40 15.25
CA TYR A 143 -20.37 -7.19 16.29
C TYR A 143 -19.36 -8.07 17.03
N GLU A 144 -18.36 -8.59 16.31
CA GLU A 144 -17.26 -9.37 16.89
C GLU A 144 -16.32 -8.52 17.76
N MET A 145 -16.27 -7.19 17.56
CA MET A 145 -15.37 -6.28 18.29
C MET A 145 -16.05 -5.55 19.46
N ASN A 146 -17.34 -5.80 19.72
CA ASN A 146 -18.10 -5.38 20.91
C ASN A 146 -18.01 -3.88 21.30
N GLU A 147 -17.79 -2.97 20.33
CA GLU A 147 -17.71 -1.52 20.59
C GLU A 147 -18.64 -0.69 19.69
N LYS A 148 -19.19 0.39 20.28
CA LYS A 148 -19.98 1.41 19.57
C LYS A 148 -19.09 2.18 18.60
N LYS A 149 -19.06 1.76 17.33
CA LYS A 149 -18.35 2.42 16.20
C LYS A 149 -16.88 2.79 16.51
N PRO A 150 -15.94 1.88 16.26
CA PRO A 150 -14.51 2.11 16.44
C PRO A 150 -14.01 3.39 15.76
N GLY A 151 -13.10 4.10 16.41
CA GLY A 151 -12.30 5.15 15.75
C GLY A 151 -11.39 4.56 14.65
N TRP A 152 -10.96 5.38 13.70
CA TRP A 152 -10.10 4.92 12.59
C TRP A 152 -8.76 4.36 13.04
N ASP A 153 -8.17 4.95 14.07
CA ASP A 153 -6.91 4.46 14.66
C ASP A 153 -7.09 3.07 15.28
N MET A 154 -8.26 2.82 15.89
CA MET A 154 -8.59 1.52 16.43
C MET A 154 -8.75 0.47 15.32
N LEU A 155 -9.40 0.81 14.21
CA LEU A 155 -9.48 -0.06 13.03
C LEU A 155 -8.11 -0.35 12.41
N ALA A 156 -7.26 0.67 12.30
CA ALA A 156 -5.90 0.52 11.80
C ALA A 156 -5.06 -0.37 12.71
N ASN A 157 -5.15 -0.17 14.03
CA ASN A 157 -4.47 -0.99 15.03
C ASN A 157 -4.99 -2.43 15.03
N ALA A 158 -6.30 -2.65 14.81
CA ALA A 158 -6.86 -3.99 14.66
C ALA A 158 -6.33 -4.69 13.40
N CYS A 159 -6.26 -3.99 12.27
CA CYS A 159 -5.65 -4.52 11.04
C CYS A 159 -4.16 -4.83 11.25
N ALA A 160 -3.41 -3.91 11.84
CA ALA A 160 -2.00 -4.11 12.17
C ALA A 160 -1.80 -5.35 13.07
N SER A 161 -2.60 -5.48 14.13
CA SER A 161 -2.56 -6.64 15.03
C SER A 161 -2.91 -7.94 14.32
N HIS A 162 -3.86 -7.91 13.39
CA HIS A 162 -4.21 -9.06 12.57
C HIS A 162 -3.06 -9.51 11.66
N LEU A 163 -2.40 -8.56 10.99
CA LEU A 163 -1.21 -8.83 10.18
C LEU A 163 -0.07 -9.42 11.02
N ASP A 164 0.15 -8.88 12.21
CA ASP A 164 1.21 -9.35 13.12
C ASP A 164 0.93 -10.77 13.64
N THR A 165 -0.32 -11.05 13.99
CA THR A 165 -0.77 -12.39 14.38
C THR A 165 -0.64 -13.39 13.22
N LEU A 166 -0.89 -12.94 11.99
CA LEU A 166 -0.70 -13.78 10.80
C LEU A 166 0.80 -14.07 10.57
N ALA A 167 1.67 -13.09 10.75
CA ALA A 167 3.12 -13.29 10.69
C ALA A 167 3.59 -14.31 11.74
N GLU A 168 3.09 -14.23 12.98
CA GLU A 168 3.35 -15.23 14.03
C GLU A 168 2.92 -16.63 13.60
N ARG A 169 1.65 -16.78 13.18
CA ARG A 169 1.06 -18.08 12.87
C ARG A 169 1.71 -18.77 11.67
N THR A 170 2.11 -17.98 10.67
CA THR A 170 2.73 -18.52 9.45
C THR A 170 4.22 -18.81 9.65
N GLY A 171 4.86 -18.17 10.61
CA GLY A 171 6.32 -18.24 10.81
C GLY A 171 7.12 -17.63 9.65
N LEU A 172 6.46 -16.99 8.67
CA LEU A 172 7.14 -16.36 7.55
C LEU A 172 7.80 -15.07 8.02
N PRO A 173 9.11 -14.89 7.79
CA PRO A 173 9.77 -13.62 8.04
C PRO A 173 9.03 -12.50 7.29
N THR A 174 8.51 -11.55 8.05
CA THR A 174 7.68 -10.47 7.55
C THR A 174 8.29 -9.14 7.94
N TYR A 175 8.45 -8.26 6.95
CA TYR A 175 9.05 -6.95 7.14
C TYR A 175 8.09 -5.83 6.75
N ALA A 176 8.14 -4.73 7.47
CA ALA A 176 7.40 -3.51 7.14
C ALA A 176 8.36 -2.41 6.69
N TYR A 177 7.97 -1.68 5.66
CA TYR A 177 8.55 -0.40 5.31
C TYR A 177 7.46 0.65 5.35
N SER A 178 7.67 1.70 6.15
CA SER A 178 6.71 2.80 6.27
C SER A 178 7.24 4.08 5.67
N PHE A 179 6.39 4.73 4.88
CA PHE A 179 6.72 5.98 4.23
C PHE A 179 6.94 7.14 5.21
N THR A 180 6.38 7.06 6.42
CA THR A 180 6.48 8.14 7.44
C THR A 180 7.11 7.66 8.75
N GLY A 181 7.83 6.54 8.74
CA GLY A 181 8.47 5.96 9.94
C GLY A 181 7.59 4.94 10.68
N ILE A 182 8.08 4.42 11.81
CA ILE A 182 7.42 3.36 12.59
C ILE A 182 6.06 3.84 13.10
N LYS A 183 4.99 3.09 12.81
CA LYS A 183 3.61 3.46 13.15
C LYS A 183 2.96 2.53 14.15
N TYR A 184 3.11 1.24 13.91
CA TYR A 184 2.42 0.20 14.63
C TYR A 184 3.42 -0.60 15.47
N PRO A 185 3.09 -0.93 16.72
CA PRO A 185 3.98 -1.67 17.62
C PRO A 185 3.94 -3.18 17.30
N TYR A 186 4.34 -3.57 16.09
CA TYR A 186 4.43 -4.96 15.70
C TYR A 186 5.41 -5.74 16.57
N LYS A 187 5.06 -6.97 16.92
CA LYS A 187 5.92 -7.90 17.66
C LYS A 187 6.63 -8.87 16.72
N TYR A 188 5.96 -9.33 15.67
CA TYR A 188 6.45 -10.37 14.76
C TYR A 188 6.83 -9.81 13.38
N ILE A 189 6.20 -8.71 12.96
CA ILE A 189 6.62 -7.95 11.78
C ILE A 189 7.76 -7.00 12.17
N LYS A 190 8.88 -7.09 11.46
CA LYS A 190 10.05 -6.23 11.72
C LYS A 190 10.08 -5.04 10.78
N TYR A 191 10.15 -3.83 11.30
CA TYR A 191 10.43 -2.68 10.44
C TYR A 191 11.84 -2.77 9.87
N LEU A 192 11.97 -2.48 8.59
CA LEU A 192 13.28 -2.27 7.98
C LEU A 192 13.88 -0.99 8.56
N ASN A 193 15.10 -1.10 9.09
CA ASN A 193 15.83 0.03 9.66
C ASN A 193 16.40 0.95 8.56
N VAL A 194 15.50 1.63 7.87
CA VAL A 194 15.81 2.54 6.75
C VAL A 194 15.06 3.85 6.95
N GLN A 195 15.61 4.91 6.37
CA GLN A 195 14.97 6.23 6.43
C GLN A 195 13.59 6.20 5.75
N SER A 196 12.64 6.98 6.28
CA SER A 196 11.30 7.08 5.71
C SER A 196 11.30 7.68 4.30
N ALA A 197 10.37 7.24 3.45
CA ALA A 197 10.22 7.77 2.08
C ALA A 197 9.98 9.28 2.10
N THR A 198 9.17 9.75 3.06
CA THR A 198 8.79 11.15 3.21
C THR A 198 10.02 12.03 3.41
N GLU A 199 10.94 11.65 4.30
CA GLU A 199 12.15 12.43 4.53
C GLU A 199 13.09 12.44 3.33
N LYS A 200 13.19 11.32 2.60
CA LYS A 200 14.22 11.15 1.57
C LYS A 200 13.79 11.56 0.17
N LEU A 201 12.51 11.38 -0.16
CA LEU A 201 12.00 11.41 -1.54
C LEU A 201 10.87 12.42 -1.75
N PHE A 202 9.96 12.62 -0.78
CA PHE A 202 8.72 13.37 -1.04
C PHE A 202 8.93 14.85 -1.35
N TYR A 203 9.96 15.46 -0.78
CA TYR A 203 10.28 16.88 -0.99
C TYR A 203 11.13 17.13 -2.24
N LYS A 204 11.44 16.08 -3.01
CA LYS A 204 12.29 16.14 -4.20
C LYS A 204 11.46 16.05 -5.47
N LYS A 205 11.27 17.19 -6.13
CA LYS A 205 10.43 17.33 -7.33
C LYS A 205 10.92 16.50 -8.54
N ASP A 206 12.20 16.13 -8.57
CA ASP A 206 12.80 15.32 -9.62
C ASP A 206 12.50 13.82 -9.49
N VAL A 207 11.90 13.39 -8.37
CA VAL A 207 11.57 11.97 -8.11
C VAL A 207 10.12 11.76 -7.70
N HIS A 208 9.43 12.80 -7.25
CA HIS A 208 8.08 12.74 -6.71
C HIS A 208 7.25 13.94 -7.13
N PHE A 209 6.04 13.68 -7.63
CA PHE A 209 5.00 14.69 -7.84
C PHE A 209 3.76 14.34 -7.02
N VAL A 210 3.05 13.29 -7.42
CA VAL A 210 1.97 12.63 -6.64
C VAL A 210 2.35 11.18 -6.36
N HIS A 211 2.90 10.49 -7.36
CA HIS A 211 3.62 9.23 -7.21
C HIS A 211 5.10 9.35 -7.61
N PHE A 212 5.84 8.28 -7.36
CA PHE A 212 7.25 8.21 -7.76
C PHE A 212 7.40 7.93 -9.25
N ASN A 213 8.28 8.69 -9.88
CA ASN A 213 8.78 8.35 -11.21
C ASN A 213 9.79 7.19 -11.13
N ARG A 214 10.32 6.76 -12.28
CA ARG A 214 11.28 5.66 -12.35
C ARG A 214 12.49 5.86 -11.44
N ASN A 215 13.04 7.07 -11.37
CA ASN A 215 14.17 7.40 -10.51
C ASN A 215 13.79 7.33 -9.02
N GLY A 216 12.62 7.84 -8.65
CA GLY A 216 12.07 7.70 -7.30
C GLY A 216 11.93 6.24 -6.88
N ASN A 217 11.39 5.39 -7.75
CA ASN A 217 11.31 3.95 -7.50
C ASN A 217 12.68 3.30 -7.37
N ARG A 218 13.67 3.71 -8.17
CA ARG A 218 15.05 3.21 -8.05
C ARG A 218 15.64 3.55 -6.68
N ILE A 219 15.56 4.81 -6.25
CA ILE A 219 16.12 5.21 -4.95
C ILE A 219 15.37 4.50 -3.80
N LEU A 220 14.04 4.41 -3.87
CA LEU A 220 13.24 3.67 -2.90
C LEU A 220 13.66 2.20 -2.82
N GLY A 221 13.82 1.56 -3.97
CA GLY A 221 14.25 0.16 -4.07
C GLY A 221 15.60 -0.07 -3.42
N GLN A 222 16.57 0.80 -3.69
CA GLN A 222 17.91 0.74 -3.10
C GLN A 222 17.90 0.95 -1.58
N MET A 223 17.05 1.84 -1.08
CA MET A 223 16.86 2.04 0.36
C MET A 223 16.33 0.76 1.01
N ILE A 224 15.25 0.19 0.47
CA ILE A 224 14.63 -1.03 1.00
C ILE A 224 15.59 -2.21 0.90
N LYS A 225 16.31 -2.35 -0.22
CA LYS A 225 17.35 -3.37 -0.40
C LYS A 225 18.40 -3.30 0.70
N LYS A 226 18.94 -2.11 1.00
CA LYS A 226 19.89 -1.93 2.09
C LYS A 226 19.31 -2.35 3.45
N GLY A 227 18.02 -2.08 3.68
CA GLY A 227 17.32 -2.55 4.88
C GLY A 227 17.24 -4.07 4.96
N LEU A 228 16.90 -4.72 3.85
CA LEU A 228 16.80 -6.18 3.75
C LEU A 228 18.14 -6.88 3.88
N ASP A 229 19.21 -6.34 3.26
CA ASP A 229 20.57 -6.90 3.33
C ASP A 229 21.12 -6.94 4.78
N ASN A 230 20.51 -6.22 5.73
CA ASN A 230 20.89 -6.25 7.15
C ASN A 230 20.11 -7.29 7.98
N VAL A 231 19.07 -7.91 7.42
CA VAL A 231 18.14 -8.79 8.14
C VAL A 231 17.97 -10.16 7.48
N LEU A 232 18.51 -10.33 6.27
CA LEU A 232 18.67 -11.60 5.54
C LEU A 232 20.10 -12.09 5.69
#